data_AF-A0A925IBH7-F1
#
_entry.id   AF-A0A925IBH7-F1
#
_cell.length_a   1.000
_cell.length_b   1.000
_cell.length_c   1.000
_cell.angle_alpha   90.00
_cell.angle_beta   90.00
_cell.angle_gamma   90.00
#
_symmetry.space_group_name_H-M   'P 1'
#
loop_
_entity.id
_entity.type
_entity.pdbx_description
1 polymer ?
#
loop_
_entity_poly.entity_id
_entity_poly.type
_entity_poly.pdbx_seq_one_letter_code
_entity_poly.pdbx_strand_id
1 'polypeptide(L)' 'AKLKFKNIGILITDHNVNETLSICDRAYLLIDGRIFKHGTAEELASDEQVRSLYLGRNFELKRKDYLHTEAANEQQMLP' A
#
# COMPACT_ATOMS: atom_id res chain seq x y z
N ALA A 1 5.65 -5.57 13.04
CA ALA A 1 5.42 -7.03 12.87
C ALA A 1 5.41 -7.37 11.39
N LYS A 2 6.14 -8.41 10.95
CA LYS A 2 6.28 -8.82 9.54
C LYS A 2 5.15 -9.77 9.09
N LEU A 3 3.90 -9.36 9.29
CA LEU A 3 2.71 -10.23 9.20
C LEU A 3 2.46 -10.80 7.80
N LYS A 4 2.64 -9.97 6.75
CA LYS A 4 2.53 -10.40 5.34
C LYS A 4 3.36 -11.64 5.05
N PHE A 5 4.59 -11.70 5.56
CA PHE A 5 5.53 -12.79 5.35
C PHE A 5 5.18 -14.06 6.14
N LYS A 6 4.32 -13.94 7.14
CA LYS A 6 3.77 -15.08 7.87
C LYS A 6 2.52 -15.67 7.21
N ASN A 7 2.26 -15.35 5.94
CA ASN A 7 1.06 -15.74 5.20
C ASN A 7 -0.25 -15.26 5.88
N ILE A 8 -0.20 -14.07 6.50
CA ILE A 8 -1.36 -13.44 7.12
C ILE A 8 -1.85 -12.32 6.18
N GLY A 9 -3.10 -12.43 5.75
CA GLY A 9 -3.79 -11.36 5.02
C GLY A 9 -4.10 -10.18 5.95
N ILE A 10 -3.84 -8.97 5.48
CA ILE A 10 -4.03 -7.74 6.27
C ILE A 10 -4.97 -6.82 5.50
N LEU A 11 -6.05 -6.40 6.15
CA LEU A 11 -6.93 -5.35 5.68
C LEU A 11 -6.68 -4.11 6.54
N ILE A 12 -6.33 -3.00 5.90
CA ILE A 12 -6.05 -1.73 6.56
C ILE A 12 -7.04 -0.70 6.03
N THR A 13 -7.61 0.08 6.93
CA THR A 13 -8.32 1.33 6.60
C THR A 13 -7.63 2.45 7.37
N ASP A 14 -7.36 3.56 6.70
CA ASP A 14 -6.68 4.72 7.29
C ASP A 14 -7.06 5.97 6.48
N HIS A 15 -6.90 7.14 7.09
CA HIS A 15 -7.09 8.43 6.42
C HIS A 15 -5.82 8.94 5.75
N ASN A 16 -4.64 8.44 6.12
CA ASN A 16 -3.36 8.78 5.52
C ASN A 16 -3.06 7.89 4.32
N VAL A 17 -3.74 8.18 3.22
CA VAL A 17 -3.64 7.41 1.96
C VAL A 17 -2.20 7.26 1.47
N ASN A 18 -1.34 8.26 1.64
CA ASN A 18 0.04 8.23 1.14
C ASN A 18 0.86 7.14 1.85
N GLU A 19 0.79 7.12 3.18
CA GLU A 19 1.48 6.13 4.01
C GLU A 19 0.88 4.73 3.80
N THR A 20 -0.44 4.62 3.72
CA THR A 20 -1.12 3.34 3.50
C THR A 20 -0.75 2.74 2.13
N LEU A 21 -0.77 3.55 1.07
CA LEU A 21 -0.44 3.09 -0.27
C LEU A 21 1.02 2.63 -0.39
N SER A 22 1.93 3.20 0.43
CA SER A 22 3.34 2.83 0.45
C SER A 22 3.63 1.41 0.98
N ILE A 23 2.71 0.83 1.75
CA ILE A 23 2.87 -0.51 2.37
C ILE A 23 1.90 -1.56 1.81
N CYS A 24 0.83 -1.13 1.13
CA CYS A 24 -0.18 -2.03 0.57
C CYS A 24 0.27 -2.59 -0.78
N ASP A 25 -0.08 -3.85 -1.05
CA ASP A 25 0.09 -4.43 -2.39
C ASP A 25 -1.03 -3.98 -3.33
N ARG A 26 -2.24 -3.84 -2.79
CA ARG A 26 -3.46 -3.42 -3.49
C ARG A 26 -4.27 -2.50 -2.59
N ALA A 27 -4.99 -1.56 -3.18
CA ALA A 27 -5.90 -0.68 -2.44
C ALA A 27 -7.23 -0.49 -3.18
N TYR A 28 -8.23 -0.12 -2.39
CA TYR A 28 -9.58 0.23 -2.84
C TYR A 28 -9.90 1.61 -2.27
N LEU A 29 -10.17 2.57 -3.15
CA LEU A 29 -10.53 3.93 -2.79
C LEU A 29 -12.05 4.05 -2.83
N LEU A 30 -12.63 4.58 -1.75
CA LEU A 30 -14.07 4.70 -1.56
C LEU A 30 -14.49 6.17 -1.57
N ILE A 31 -15.43 6.54 -2.45
CA ILE A 31 -16.14 7.83 -2.46
C ILE A 31 -17.62 7.54 -2.28
N ASP A 32 -18.28 8.26 -1.37
CA ASP A 32 -19.73 8.18 -1.14
C ASP A 32 -20.26 6.74 -0.98
N GLY A 33 -19.50 5.91 -0.25
CA GLY A 33 -19.84 4.51 0.00
C GLY A 33 -19.70 3.58 -1.20
N ARG A 34 -19.09 4.03 -2.31
CA ARG A 34 -18.85 3.25 -3.52
C ARG A 34 -17.37 3.15 -3.83
N ILE A 35 -16.96 2.04 -4.44
CA ILE A 35 -15.60 1.89 -4.94
C ILE A 35 -15.43 2.87 -6.09
N PHE A 36 -14.60 3.88 -5.88
CA PHE A 36 -14.23 4.86 -6.88
C PHE A 36 -13.15 4.30 -7.82
N LYS A 37 -12.12 3.69 -7.23
CA LYS A 37 -11.00 3.07 -7.97
C LYS A 37 -10.39 1.94 -7.16
N HIS A 38 -9.81 0.96 -7.83
CA HIS A 38 -9.03 -0.10 -7.20
C HIS A 38 -7.87 -0.53 -8.09
N GLY A 39 -6.80 -1.03 -7.51
CA GLY A 39 -5.60 -1.42 -8.25
C GLY A 39 -4.42 -1.74 -7.33
N THR A 40 -3.25 -1.94 -7.91
CA THR A 40 -1.99 -1.94 -7.17
C THR A 40 -1.67 -0.52 -6.66
N ALA A 41 -0.71 -0.43 -5.74
CA ALA A 41 -0.23 0.86 -5.26
C ALA A 41 0.28 1.75 -6.41
N GLU A 42 0.98 1.15 -7.37
CA GLU A 42 1.59 1.82 -8.53
C GLU A 42 0.53 2.32 -9.52
N GLU A 43 -0.49 1.50 -9.80
CA GLU A 43 -1.60 1.88 -10.67
C GLU A 43 -2.36 3.08 -10.09
N LEU A 44 -2.64 3.08 -8.78
CA LEU A 44 -3.36 4.16 -8.12
C LEU A 44 -2.48 5.42 -7.96
N ALA A 45 -1.18 5.26 -7.73
CA ALA A 45 -0.23 6.36 -7.60
C ALA A 45 -0.03 7.15 -8.90
N SER A 46 -0.18 6.46 -10.04
CA SER A 46 -0.04 7.03 -11.40
C SER A 46 -1.35 7.55 -11.99
N ASP A 47 -2.50 7.21 -11.40
CA ASP A 47 -3.81 7.68 -11.86
C ASP A 47 -4.03 9.17 -11.53
N GLU A 48 -4.28 9.98 -12.56
CA GLU A 48 -4.43 11.44 -12.43
C GLU A 48 -5.63 11.84 -11.54
N GLN A 49 -6.75 11.11 -11.62
CA GLN A 49 -7.93 11.41 -10.79
C GLN A 49 -7.67 11.05 -9.33
N VAL A 50 -7.02 9.91 -9.07
CA VAL A 50 -6.61 9.52 -7.72
C VAL A 50 -5.65 10.53 -7.13
N ARG A 51 -4.66 10.99 -7.91
CA ARG A 51 -3.73 12.04 -7.48
C ARG A 51 -4.44 13.35 -7.17
N SER A 52 -5.40 13.76 -7.99
CA SER A 52 -6.15 14.99 -7.78
C SER A 52 -7.08 14.95 -6.57
N LEU A 53 -7.73 13.81 -6.31
CA LEU A 53 -8.77 13.68 -5.29
C LEU A 53 -8.24 13.19 -3.92
N TYR A 54 -7.15 12.41 -3.90
CA TYR A 54 -6.66 11.74 -2.68
C TYR A 54 -5.20 12.02 -2.33
N LEU A 55 -4.27 11.92 -3.29
CA LEU A 55 -2.83 11.89 -2.97
C LEU A 55 -2.18 13.29 -2.97
N GLY A 56 -2.75 14.22 -3.73
CA GLY A 56 -2.18 15.54 -3.99
C GLY A 56 -1.15 15.55 -5.13
N ARG A 57 -0.85 16.75 -5.64
CA ARG A 57 0.01 16.95 -6.83
C ARG A 57 1.47 16.52 -6.63
N ASN A 58 1.97 16.60 -5.40
CA ASN A 58 3.37 16.31 -5.05
C ASN A 58 3.57 14.88 -4.53
N PHE A 59 2.57 14.00 -4.67
CA PHE A 59 2.71 12.63 -4.22
C PHE A 59 3.73 11.87 -5.07
N GLU A 60 4.64 11.19 -4.38
CA GLU A 60 5.61 10.27 -4.93
C GLU A 60 5.48 8.94 -4.15
N LEU A 61 5.23 7.84 -4.87
CA LEU A 61 5.12 6.54 -4.23
C LEU A 61 6.52 6.06 -3.83
N LYS A 62 6.82 6.12 -2.52
CA LYS A 62 8.04 5.54 -1.94
C LYS A 62 7.69 4.24 -1.26
N ARG A 63 8.00 3.12 -1.93
CA ARG A 63 7.81 1.80 -1.35
C ARG A 63 8.66 1.63 -0.09
N LYS A 64 8.07 1.13 0.98
CA LYS A 64 8.79 0.84 2.23
C LYS A 64 9.43 -0.56 2.20
N ASP A 65 10.15 -0.83 1.12
CA ASP A 65 10.72 -2.15 0.83
C ASP A 65 11.83 -2.56 1.80
N TYR A 66 12.39 -1.64 2.57
CA TYR A 66 13.29 -1.98 3.68
C TYR A 66 12.62 -2.87 4.74
N LEU A 67 11.28 -2.83 4.85
CA LEU A 67 10.51 -3.77 5.66
C LEU A 67 10.47 -5.19 5.05
N HIS A 68 10.72 -5.32 3.74
CA HIS A 68 10.69 -6.57 3.00
C HIS A 68 12.03 -7.31 3.05
N THR A 69 13.15 -6.60 2.93
CA THR A 69 14.51 -7.18 2.96
C THR A 69 14.84 -7.79 4.33
N GLU A 70 14.47 -7.12 5.42
CA GLU A 70 14.70 -7.66 6.76
C GLU A 70 13.83 -8.89 7.06
N ALA A 71 12.67 -9.03 6.41
CA ALA A 71 11.75 -10.14 6.67
C ALA A 71 12.13 -11.41 5.90
N ALA A 72 12.59 -11.26 4.66
CA ALA A 72 13.11 -12.37 3.87
C ALA A 72 14.36 -12.98 4.53
N ASN A 73 15.27 -12.15 5.06
CA ASN A 73 16.48 -12.60 5.74
C ASN A 73 16.20 -13.37 7.04
N GLU A 74 15.16 -12.99 7.80
CA GLU A 74 14.74 -13.75 9.00
C GLU A 74 14.16 -15.13 8.65
N GLN A 75 13.44 -15.26 7.52
CA GLN A 75 12.91 -16.56 7.07
C GLN A 75 13.98 -17.50 6.55
N GLN A 76 15.09 -16.97 6.03
CA GLN A 76 16.23 -17.75 5.54
C GLN A 76 17.17 -18.23 6.68
N MET A 77 16.99 -17.72 7.90
CA MET A 77 17.72 -18.12 9.11
C MET A 77 16.93 -19.09 10.02
N LEU A 78 15.71 -19.49 9.63
CA LEU A 78 15.02 -20.61 10.27
C LEU A 78 15.61 -21.93 9.73
N PRO A 79 16.00 -22.88 10.59
CA PRO A 79 16.53 -24.18 10.17
C PRO A 79 15.51 -25.02 9.38
#